data_AF-A0A2W2D0F4-F1
#
_entry.id   AF-A0A2W2D0F4-F1
#
_cell.length_a   1.000
_cell.length_b   1.000
_cell.length_c   1.000
_cell.angle_alpha   90.00
_cell.angle_beta   90.00
_cell.angle_gamma   90.00
#
_symmetry.space_group_name_H-M   'P 1'
#
loop_
_entity.id
_entity.type
_entity.pdbx_description
1 polymer ?
#
loop_
_entity_poly.entity_id
_entity_poly.type
_entity_poly.pdbx_seq_one_letter_code
_entity_poly.pdbx_strand_id
1 'polypeptide(L)'
;MYQRQGLTFALGALLVAQRRVDRPMAWAIPLGLAVSLAGMSVGYLMTAPTPEQATALSGGMILDVIGAHSVGAPDGGAAMPVTGWETGAGDLRVAHFVGLHALQVLPLVAIGLGLLSRRFTVLSGAATRTALMVVAALGYAGLTWVVLWQAQRGQPLLRPDALTLTVAGTLAGLVAAAAALVLAVARLSRRPRVTAAAGSGR
;
A
#
# COMPACT_ATOMS: atom_id res chain seq x y z
N MET A 1 10.54 -44.57 17.56
CA MET A 1 10.29 -43.75 16.35
C MET A 1 9.40 -42.53 16.63
N TYR A 2 8.42 -42.59 17.54
CA TYR A 2 7.53 -41.45 17.92
C TYR A 2 8.23 -40.25 18.61
N GLN A 3 9.28 -40.50 19.40
CA GLN A 3 9.99 -39.46 20.17
C GLN A 3 10.72 -38.41 19.29
N ARG A 4 11.16 -38.79 18.08
CA ARG A 4 11.86 -37.87 17.16
C ARG A 4 10.90 -36.90 16.47
N GLN A 5 9.67 -37.31 16.18
CA GLN A 5 8.68 -36.45 15.53
C GLN A 5 8.09 -35.43 16.51
N GLY A 6 7.85 -35.82 17.77
CA GLY A 6 7.39 -34.91 18.81
C GLY A 6 8.35 -33.74 19.06
N LEU A 7 9.67 -33.99 19.02
CA LEU A 7 10.68 -32.95 19.09
C LEU A 7 10.60 -32.00 17.89
N THR A 8 10.44 -32.52 16.66
CA THR A 8 10.32 -31.70 15.45
C THR A 8 9.05 -30.85 15.45
N PHE A 9 7.92 -31.38 15.92
CA PHE A 9 6.67 -30.65 16.06
C PHE A 9 6.74 -29.60 17.18
N ALA A 10 7.35 -29.94 18.32
CA ALA A 10 7.59 -29.00 19.39
C ALA A 10 8.55 -27.88 18.96
N LEU A 11 9.62 -28.20 18.21
CA LEU A 11 10.54 -27.22 17.65
C LEU A 11 9.85 -26.35 16.58
N GLY A 12 8.98 -26.92 15.75
CA GLY A 12 8.16 -26.19 14.78
C GLY A 12 7.19 -25.23 15.46
N ALA A 13 6.46 -25.69 16.47
CA ALA A 13 5.56 -24.85 17.27
C ALA A 13 6.34 -23.77 18.04
N LEU A 14 7.52 -24.09 18.58
CA LEU A 14 8.40 -23.15 19.25
C LEU A 14 8.95 -22.11 18.28
N LEU A 15 9.35 -22.47 17.05
CA LEU A 15 9.83 -21.54 16.03
C LEU A 15 8.72 -20.63 15.49
N VAL A 16 7.49 -21.14 15.36
CA VAL A 16 6.31 -20.34 15.03
C VAL A 16 5.96 -19.40 16.19
N ALA A 17 6.07 -19.85 17.43
CA ALA A 17 5.86 -19.02 18.62
C ALA A 17 7.02 -18.04 18.90
N GLN A 18 8.24 -18.32 18.42
CA GLN A 18 9.45 -17.54 18.69
C GLN A 18 9.75 -16.44 17.67
N ARG A 19 9.14 -16.42 16.50
CA ARG A 19 9.26 -15.26 15.61
C ARG A 19 8.43 -14.12 16.15
N ARG A 20 8.99 -13.39 17.11
CA ARG A 20 8.59 -12.01 17.41
C ARG A 20 8.87 -11.17 16.17
N VAL A 21 7.92 -11.20 15.24
CA VAL A 21 7.83 -10.23 14.17
C VAL A 21 7.97 -8.86 14.83
N ASP A 22 8.98 -8.10 14.44
CA ASP A 22 9.21 -6.81 15.04
C ASP A 22 7.97 -5.93 14.82
N ARG A 23 7.66 -5.05 15.79
CA ARG A 23 6.39 -4.32 15.80
C ARG A 23 6.01 -3.66 14.46
N PRO A 24 6.93 -3.08 13.67
CA PRO A 24 6.60 -2.56 12.33
C PRO A 24 6.09 -3.65 11.38
N MET A 25 6.75 -4.81 11.32
CA MET A 25 6.35 -5.91 10.45
C MET A 25 5.00 -6.53 10.88
N ALA A 26 4.69 -6.50 12.19
CA ALA A 26 3.40 -6.96 12.70
C ALA A 26 2.22 -6.11 12.20
N TRP A 27 2.46 -4.87 11.78
CA TRP A 27 1.49 -4.01 11.11
C TRP A 27 1.59 -4.09 9.57
N ALA A 28 2.80 -4.24 9.03
CA ALA A 28 3.04 -4.28 7.59
C ALA A 28 2.29 -5.42 6.89
N ILE A 29 2.27 -6.62 7.49
CA ILE A 29 1.60 -7.80 6.94
C ILE A 29 0.07 -7.62 6.85
N PRO A 30 -0.66 -7.36 7.96
CA PRO A 30 -2.11 -7.23 7.88
C PRO A 30 -2.57 -6.03 7.05
N LEU A 31 -1.86 -4.89 7.12
CA LEU A 31 -2.19 -3.73 6.29
C LEU A 31 -1.91 -4.01 4.81
N GLY A 32 -0.79 -4.67 4.50
CA GLY A 32 -0.45 -5.08 3.13
C GLY A 32 -1.47 -6.05 2.56
N LEU A 33 -1.92 -7.01 3.38
CA LEU A 33 -2.99 -7.93 3.01
C LEU A 33 -4.30 -7.19 2.75
N ALA A 34 -4.71 -6.28 3.64
CA ALA A 34 -5.94 -5.51 3.47
C ALA A 34 -5.95 -4.70 2.16
N VAL A 35 -4.85 -4.00 1.87
CA VAL A 35 -4.75 -3.21 0.61
C VAL A 35 -4.65 -4.13 -0.61
N SER A 36 -4.00 -5.29 -0.51
CA SER A 36 -3.93 -6.26 -1.60
C SER A 36 -5.29 -6.86 -1.92
N LEU A 37 -6.10 -7.14 -0.90
CA LEU A 37 -7.48 -7.60 -1.09
C LEU A 37 -8.35 -6.51 -1.74
N ALA A 38 -8.17 -5.24 -1.36
CA ALA A 38 -8.82 -4.13 -2.04
C ALA A 38 -8.35 -3.96 -3.49
N GLY A 39 -7.05 -4.18 -3.78
CA GLY A 39 -6.54 -4.25 -5.14
C GLY A 39 -7.15 -5.40 -5.93
N MET A 40 -7.26 -6.57 -5.31
CA MET A 40 -7.86 -7.76 -5.91
C MET A 40 -9.33 -7.52 -6.28
N SER A 41 -10.10 -6.82 -5.43
CA SER A 41 -11.51 -6.54 -5.72
C SER A 41 -11.72 -5.63 -6.93
N VAL A 42 -10.73 -4.82 -7.33
CA VAL A 42 -10.77 -4.08 -8.61
C VAL A 42 -10.93 -5.00 -9.80
N GLY A 43 -10.44 -6.25 -9.73
CA GLY A 43 -10.63 -7.24 -10.79
C GLY A 43 -12.10 -7.51 -11.11
N TYR A 44 -13.01 -7.38 -10.12
CA TYR A 44 -14.45 -7.50 -10.36
C TYR A 44 -14.96 -6.45 -11.35
N LEU A 45 -14.44 -5.21 -11.26
CA LEU A 45 -14.80 -4.13 -12.19
C LEU A 45 -14.31 -4.42 -13.62
N MET A 46 -13.25 -5.21 -13.76
CA MET A 46 -12.71 -5.58 -15.07
C MET A 46 -13.47 -6.73 -15.73
N THR A 47 -14.15 -7.56 -14.94
CA THR A 47 -14.92 -8.72 -15.42
C THR A 47 -16.43 -8.44 -15.50
N ALA A 48 -16.89 -7.32 -14.97
CA ALA A 48 -18.29 -6.91 -15.05
C ALA A 48 -18.63 -6.40 -16.45
N PRO A 49 -19.80 -6.74 -17.03
CA PRO A 49 -20.21 -6.22 -18.34
C PRO A 49 -20.19 -4.69 -18.36
N THR A 50 -19.66 -4.08 -19.42
CA THR A 50 -19.82 -2.64 -19.66
C THR A 50 -21.31 -2.31 -19.91
N PRO A 51 -21.74 -1.04 -19.78
CA PRO A 51 -23.12 -0.65 -20.09
C PRO A 51 -23.57 -1.06 -21.50
N GLU A 52 -22.68 -0.99 -22.47
CA GLU A 52 -22.92 -1.40 -23.86
C GLU A 52 -23.07 -2.92 -23.96
N GLN A 53 -22.20 -3.68 -23.30
CA GLN A 53 -22.28 -5.13 -23.23
C GLN A 53 -23.56 -5.60 -22.51
N ALA A 54 -23.95 -4.94 -21.42
CA ALA A 54 -25.17 -5.25 -20.68
C ALA A 54 -26.44 -5.04 -21.53
N THR A 55 -26.44 -3.98 -22.36
CA THR A 55 -27.54 -3.71 -23.30
C THR A 55 -27.60 -4.77 -24.40
N ALA A 56 -26.44 -5.15 -24.96
CA ALA A 56 -26.35 -6.19 -25.98
C ALA A 56 -26.81 -7.57 -25.47
N LEU A 57 -26.37 -7.96 -24.27
CA LEU A 57 -26.79 -9.21 -23.61
C LEU A 57 -28.30 -9.22 -23.33
N SER A 58 -28.86 -8.10 -22.87
CA SER A 58 -30.31 -7.96 -22.64
C SER A 58 -31.12 -8.01 -23.95
N GLY A 59 -30.51 -7.61 -25.07
CA GLY A 59 -31.05 -7.75 -26.41
C GLY A 59 -30.90 -9.15 -27.03
N GLY A 60 -30.36 -10.13 -26.29
CA GLY A 60 -30.17 -11.51 -26.76
C GLY A 60 -28.88 -11.75 -27.55
N MET A 61 -27.96 -10.78 -27.61
CA MET A 61 -26.65 -10.99 -28.23
C MET A 61 -25.80 -11.91 -27.34
N ILE A 62 -25.07 -12.83 -27.97
CA ILE A 62 -24.04 -13.63 -27.29
C ILE A 62 -22.70 -12.92 -27.53
N LEU A 63 -22.00 -12.59 -26.46
CA LEU A 63 -20.69 -11.94 -26.50
C LEU A 63 -19.60 -12.96 -26.16
N ASP A 64 -18.56 -13.02 -26.99
CA ASP A 64 -17.41 -13.91 -26.75
C ASP A 64 -16.52 -13.42 -25.59
N VAL A 65 -16.53 -12.12 -25.29
CA VAL A 65 -15.77 -11.50 -24.21
C VAL A 65 -16.69 -10.57 -23.40
N ILE A 66 -16.67 -10.73 -22.08
CA ILE A 66 -17.39 -9.89 -21.12
C ILE A 66 -16.39 -9.20 -20.21
N GLY A 67 -16.61 -7.91 -19.96
CA GLY A 67 -15.69 -7.07 -19.21
C GLY A 67 -14.88 -6.16 -20.10
N ALA A 68 -14.21 -5.22 -19.44
CA ALA A 68 -13.24 -4.30 -20.03
C ALA A 68 -12.28 -3.82 -18.95
N HIS A 69 -11.04 -3.52 -19.31
CA HIS A 69 -10.09 -2.87 -18.40
C HIS A 69 -9.96 -1.37 -18.62
N SER A 70 -10.35 -0.89 -19.80
CA SER A 70 -10.34 0.52 -20.17
C SER A 70 -11.63 1.19 -19.76
N VAL A 71 -11.53 2.46 -19.35
CA VAL A 71 -12.68 3.29 -18.99
C VAL A 71 -12.63 4.57 -19.82
N GLY A 72 -13.75 4.91 -20.45
CA GLY A 72 -13.85 6.07 -21.35
C GLY A 72 -13.40 5.81 -22.79
N ALA A 73 -12.94 4.59 -23.10
CA ALA A 73 -12.68 4.11 -24.46
C ALA A 73 -12.81 2.57 -24.52
N PRO A 74 -13.02 1.98 -25.72
CA PRO A 74 -12.95 0.53 -25.91
C PRO A 74 -11.54 -0.02 -25.63
N ASP A 75 -11.47 -1.26 -25.14
CA ASP A 75 -10.21 -2.00 -25.02
C ASP A 75 -9.57 -2.22 -26.41
N GLY A 76 -8.23 -2.30 -26.45
CA GLY A 76 -7.46 -2.51 -27.68
C GLY A 76 -6.91 -1.23 -28.31
N GLY A 77 -6.89 -0.13 -27.55
CA GLY A 77 -6.30 1.13 -27.94
C GLY A 77 -4.77 1.13 -27.90
N ALA A 78 -4.19 2.34 -28.01
CA ALA A 78 -2.75 2.51 -27.90
C ALA A 78 -2.29 2.26 -26.45
N ALA A 79 -1.33 1.35 -26.29
CA ALA A 79 -0.87 0.86 -24.99
C ALA A 79 0.61 1.17 -24.72
N MET A 80 0.98 1.19 -23.44
CA MET A 80 2.37 1.30 -23.00
C MET A 80 3.17 0.05 -23.41
N PRO A 81 4.43 0.20 -23.84
CA PRO A 81 5.20 -0.90 -24.44
C PRO A 81 5.54 -2.05 -23.49
N VAL A 82 5.59 -1.80 -22.17
CA VAL A 82 6.00 -2.81 -21.18
C VAL A 82 4.80 -3.38 -20.43
N THR A 83 3.94 -2.51 -19.90
CA THR A 83 2.80 -2.93 -19.06
C THR A 83 1.55 -3.23 -19.86
N GLY A 84 1.50 -2.78 -21.12
CA GLY A 84 0.29 -2.87 -21.95
C GLY A 84 -0.84 -1.95 -21.50
N TRP A 85 -0.61 -1.03 -20.54
CA TRP A 85 -1.64 -0.12 -20.02
C TRP A 85 -2.08 0.92 -21.05
N GLU A 86 -3.36 1.27 -21.06
CA GLU A 86 -3.91 2.27 -21.98
C GLU A 86 -3.23 3.63 -21.82
N THR A 87 -2.97 4.29 -22.96
CA THR A 87 -2.34 5.61 -23.02
C THR A 87 -3.32 6.74 -23.38
N GLY A 88 -4.49 6.37 -23.90
CA GLY A 88 -5.54 7.30 -24.33
C GLY A 88 -6.75 7.39 -23.40
N ALA A 89 -6.90 6.47 -22.46
CA ALA A 89 -8.06 6.37 -21.57
C ALA A 89 -7.63 5.86 -20.17
N GLY A 90 -8.59 5.81 -19.23
CA GLY A 90 -8.36 5.24 -17.91
C GLY A 90 -8.17 3.72 -17.99
N ASP A 91 -7.30 3.17 -17.14
CA ASP A 91 -7.02 1.73 -17.12
C ASP A 91 -7.05 1.16 -15.69
N LEU A 92 -8.03 0.29 -15.43
CA LEU A 92 -8.25 -0.34 -14.12
C LEU A 92 -7.11 -1.29 -13.72
N ARG A 93 -6.34 -1.81 -14.69
CA ARG A 93 -5.19 -2.71 -14.41
C ARG A 93 -4.13 -2.01 -13.59
N VAL A 94 -3.97 -0.69 -13.74
CA VAL A 94 -2.99 0.08 -12.96
C VAL A 94 -3.33 -0.01 -11.47
N ALA A 95 -4.58 0.27 -11.11
CA ALA A 95 -5.04 0.22 -9.73
C ALA A 95 -5.03 -1.19 -9.16
N HIS A 96 -5.47 -2.18 -9.95
CA HIS A 96 -5.40 -3.58 -9.58
C HIS A 96 -3.95 -4.02 -9.29
N PHE A 97 -3.03 -3.72 -10.20
CA PHE A 97 -1.61 -4.03 -10.06
C PHE A 97 -1.01 -3.37 -8.81
N VAL A 98 -1.15 -2.05 -8.66
CA VAL A 98 -0.62 -1.32 -7.51
C VAL A 98 -1.19 -1.89 -6.21
N GLY A 99 -2.51 -2.11 -6.14
CA GLY A 99 -3.15 -2.69 -4.97
C GLY A 99 -2.59 -4.07 -4.60
N LEU A 100 -2.50 -5.00 -5.57
CA LEU A 100 -1.97 -6.36 -5.35
C LEU A 100 -0.54 -6.40 -4.81
N HIS A 101 0.28 -5.41 -5.16
CA HIS A 101 1.69 -5.37 -4.74
C HIS A 101 1.88 -4.84 -3.31
N ALA A 102 0.82 -4.40 -2.61
CA ALA A 102 0.93 -3.86 -1.25
C ALA A 102 1.55 -4.87 -0.25
N LEU A 103 1.18 -6.15 -0.35
CA LEU A 103 1.72 -7.21 0.51
C LEU A 103 3.21 -7.46 0.28
N GLN A 104 3.76 -7.06 -0.86
CA GLN A 104 5.20 -7.11 -1.12
C GLN A 104 5.87 -5.82 -0.64
N VAL A 105 5.30 -4.66 -0.99
CA VAL A 105 5.89 -3.34 -0.72
C VAL A 105 5.94 -3.04 0.77
N LEU A 106 4.85 -3.24 1.52
CA LEU A 106 4.82 -2.81 2.93
C LEU A 106 5.79 -3.60 3.83
N PRO A 107 5.94 -4.94 3.70
CA PRO A 107 7.02 -5.65 4.38
C PRO A 107 8.42 -5.17 4.00
N LEU A 108 8.66 -4.84 2.73
CA LEU A 108 9.95 -4.26 2.29
C LEU A 108 10.20 -2.89 2.93
N VAL A 109 9.17 -2.06 3.08
CA VAL A 109 9.26 -0.79 3.82
C VAL A 109 9.61 -1.04 5.29
N ALA A 110 8.98 -2.02 5.96
CA ALA A 110 9.31 -2.38 7.34
C ALA A 110 10.77 -2.82 7.49
N ILE A 111 11.26 -3.66 6.57
CA ILE A 111 12.67 -4.08 6.52
C ILE A 111 13.58 -2.86 6.31
N GLY A 112 13.25 -1.99 5.35
CA GLY A 112 13.99 -0.76 5.08
C GLY A 112 14.10 0.14 6.30
N LEU A 113 13.01 0.38 7.03
CA LEU A 113 13.00 1.13 8.29
C LEU A 113 13.89 0.47 9.36
N GLY A 114 13.89 -0.87 9.42
CA GLY A 114 14.77 -1.65 10.28
C GLY A 114 16.24 -1.43 9.95
N LEU A 115 16.63 -1.56 8.67
CA LEU A 115 17.99 -1.33 8.22
C LEU A 115 18.44 0.11 8.46
N LEU A 116 17.58 1.08 8.17
CA LEU A 116 17.85 2.51 8.31
C LEU A 116 18.06 2.92 9.78
N SER A 117 17.42 2.21 10.72
CA SER A 117 17.61 2.44 12.16
C SER A 117 19.02 2.13 12.68
N ARG A 118 19.83 1.37 11.93
CA ARG A 118 21.25 1.15 12.23
C ARG A 118 22.11 2.39 11.98
N ARG A 119 21.68 3.24 11.05
CA ARG A 119 22.41 4.46 10.65
C ARG A 119 21.83 5.72 11.27
N PHE A 120 20.51 5.77 11.44
CA PHE A 120 19.82 6.96 11.92
C PHE A 120 19.22 6.72 13.30
N THR A 121 19.82 7.36 14.31
CA THR A 121 19.42 7.19 15.71
C THR A 121 17.95 7.51 15.91
N VAL A 122 17.38 8.52 15.22
CA VAL A 122 15.95 8.89 15.31
C VAL A 122 15.00 7.70 15.10
N LEU A 123 15.39 6.72 14.27
CA LEU A 123 14.62 5.52 13.95
C LEU A 123 14.86 4.34 14.90
N SER A 124 15.71 4.47 15.92
CA SER A 124 16.03 3.34 16.81
C SER A 124 14.84 2.90 17.67
N GLY A 125 13.81 3.75 17.81
CA GLY A 125 12.59 3.45 18.56
C GLY A 125 11.62 2.60 17.73
N ALA A 126 11.21 1.45 18.26
CA ALA A 126 10.22 0.60 17.61
C ALA A 126 8.90 1.34 17.34
N ALA A 127 8.46 2.20 18.27
CA ALA A 127 7.25 3.01 18.12
C ALA A 127 7.32 3.97 16.91
N THR A 128 8.46 4.65 16.72
CA THR A 128 8.68 5.55 15.58
C THR A 128 8.61 4.79 14.26
N ARG A 129 9.27 3.63 14.17
CA ARG A 129 9.22 2.78 12.96
C ARG A 129 7.81 2.25 12.70
N THR A 130 7.08 1.83 13.74
CA THR A 130 5.68 1.40 13.59
C THR A 130 4.81 2.54 13.09
N ALA A 131 4.94 3.75 13.65
CA ALA A 131 4.19 4.91 13.20
C ALA A 131 4.48 5.26 11.73
N LEU A 132 5.75 5.26 11.32
CA LEU A 132 6.14 5.45 9.92
C LEU A 132 5.60 4.36 9.00
N MET A 133 5.57 3.11 9.48
CA MET A 133 5.00 2.00 8.72
C MET A 133 3.49 2.18 8.50
N VAL A 134 2.75 2.62 9.52
CA VAL A 134 1.32 2.94 9.38
C VAL A 134 1.10 4.11 8.42
N VAL A 135 1.91 5.17 8.51
CA VAL A 135 1.86 6.30 7.56
C VAL A 135 2.11 5.83 6.12
N ALA A 136 3.11 4.98 5.91
CA ALA A 136 3.40 4.42 4.58
C ALA A 136 2.27 3.51 4.07
N ALA A 137 1.65 2.70 4.94
CA ALA A 137 0.51 1.87 4.58
C ALA A 137 -0.71 2.70 4.16
N LEU A 138 -1.04 3.76 4.91
CA LEU A 138 -2.12 4.69 4.56
C LEU A 138 -1.82 5.46 3.27
N GLY A 139 -0.57 5.88 3.07
CA GLY A 139 -0.14 6.51 1.83
C GLY A 139 -0.26 5.58 0.63
N TYR A 140 0.12 4.31 0.78
CA TYR A 140 -0.01 3.30 -0.28
C TYR A 140 -1.48 2.98 -0.59
N ALA A 141 -2.32 2.84 0.44
CA ALA A 141 -3.76 2.66 0.26
C ALA A 141 -4.39 3.87 -0.47
N GLY A 142 -4.02 5.09 -0.07
CA GLY A 142 -4.43 6.32 -0.73
C GLY A 142 -3.97 6.37 -2.18
N LEU A 143 -2.73 5.97 -2.48
CA LEU A 143 -2.22 5.91 -3.85
C LEU A 143 -3.04 4.95 -4.70
N THR A 144 -3.28 3.72 -4.23
CA THR A 144 -4.14 2.74 -4.90
C THR A 144 -5.53 3.31 -5.18
N TRP A 145 -6.11 4.03 -4.22
CA TRP A 145 -7.40 4.68 -4.40
C TRP A 145 -7.36 5.81 -5.43
N VAL A 146 -6.34 6.68 -5.40
CA VAL A 146 -6.20 7.79 -6.37
C VAL A 146 -6.08 7.25 -7.79
N VAL A 147 -5.26 6.22 -8.02
CA VAL A 147 -5.12 5.64 -9.37
C VAL A 147 -6.39 4.91 -9.83
N LEU A 148 -7.12 4.27 -8.92
CA LEU A 148 -8.43 3.69 -9.23
C LEU A 148 -9.43 4.77 -9.64
N TRP A 149 -9.51 5.83 -8.83
CA TRP A 149 -10.42 6.93 -9.05
C TRP A 149 -10.10 7.71 -10.33
N GLN A 150 -8.81 7.91 -10.65
CA GLN A 150 -8.36 8.46 -11.92
C GLN A 150 -8.81 7.58 -13.10
N ALA A 151 -8.60 6.26 -13.00
CA ALA A 151 -9.00 5.32 -14.05
C ALA A 151 -10.52 5.32 -14.25
N GLN A 152 -11.32 5.30 -13.18
CA GLN A 152 -12.78 5.34 -13.26
C GLN A 152 -13.33 6.65 -13.88
N ARG A 153 -12.55 7.73 -13.84
CA ARG A 153 -12.87 8.98 -14.56
C ARG A 153 -12.46 8.96 -16.04
N GLY A 154 -11.99 7.82 -16.53
CA GLY A 154 -11.51 7.62 -17.89
C GLY A 154 -10.23 8.38 -18.22
N GLN A 155 -9.44 8.77 -17.21
CA GLN A 155 -8.23 9.56 -17.43
C GLN A 155 -7.00 8.69 -17.66
N PRO A 156 -6.20 8.97 -18.72
CA PRO A 156 -4.92 8.31 -18.93
C PRO A 156 -4.00 8.49 -17.73
N LEU A 157 -3.25 7.44 -17.38
CA LEU A 157 -2.29 7.48 -16.27
C LEU A 157 -1.28 8.62 -16.44
N LEU A 158 -0.78 8.81 -17.66
CA LEU A 158 0.29 9.77 -17.99
C LEU A 158 -0.20 11.18 -18.33
N ARG A 159 -1.52 11.40 -18.40
CA ARG A 159 -2.12 12.72 -18.65
C ARG A 159 -3.23 13.01 -17.63
N PRO A 160 -2.91 13.04 -16.33
CA PRO A 160 -3.87 13.41 -15.30
C PRO A 160 -4.27 14.88 -15.44
N ASP A 161 -5.52 15.21 -15.10
CA ASP A 161 -5.94 16.60 -15.03
C ASP A 161 -5.50 17.29 -13.72
N ALA A 162 -5.79 18.59 -13.63
CA ALA A 162 -5.45 19.41 -12.47
C ALA A 162 -6.08 18.89 -11.16
N LEU A 163 -7.30 18.33 -11.22
CA LEU A 163 -7.97 17.79 -10.05
C LEU A 163 -7.26 16.53 -9.54
N THR A 164 -6.93 15.59 -10.44
CA THR A 164 -6.16 14.39 -10.12
C THR A 164 -4.80 14.74 -9.52
N LEU A 165 -4.10 15.70 -10.14
CA LEU A 165 -2.82 16.20 -9.62
C LEU A 165 -2.96 16.85 -8.24
N THR A 166 -4.03 17.60 -8.00
CA THR A 166 -4.29 18.22 -6.69
C THR A 166 -4.58 17.16 -5.62
N VAL A 167 -5.40 16.16 -5.92
CA VAL A 167 -5.69 15.06 -4.98
C VAL A 167 -4.43 14.21 -4.71
N ALA A 168 -3.65 13.89 -5.74
CA ALA A 168 -2.39 13.17 -5.58
C ALA A 168 -1.36 14.00 -4.77
N GLY A 169 -1.25 15.29 -5.06
CA GLY A 169 -0.35 16.22 -4.38
C GLY A 169 -0.73 16.45 -2.92
N THR A 170 -2.03 16.57 -2.62
CA THR A 170 -2.51 16.69 -1.23
C THR A 170 -2.25 15.40 -0.44
N LEU A 171 -2.51 14.22 -1.03
CA LEU A 171 -2.16 12.95 -0.42
C LEU A 171 -0.65 12.87 -0.11
N ALA A 172 0.20 13.19 -1.10
CA ALA A 172 1.65 13.20 -0.91
C ALA A 172 2.10 14.18 0.19
N GLY A 173 1.51 15.37 0.21
CA GLY A 173 1.75 16.39 1.24
C GLY A 173 1.35 15.92 2.64
N LEU A 174 0.19 15.27 2.78
CA LEU A 174 -0.29 14.72 4.06
C LEU A 174 0.62 13.59 4.55
N VAL A 175 1.04 12.68 3.67
CA VAL A 175 1.96 11.59 4.02
C VAL A 175 3.31 12.15 4.46
N ALA A 176 3.85 13.13 3.74
CA ALA A 176 5.10 13.79 4.08
C ALA A 176 5.01 14.55 5.42
N ALA A 177 3.92 15.30 5.64
CA ALA A 177 3.68 16.02 6.89
C ALA A 177 3.54 15.06 8.08
N ALA A 178 2.81 13.95 7.92
CA ALA A 178 2.66 12.93 8.97
C ALA A 178 4.00 12.26 9.29
N ALA A 179 4.79 11.90 8.27
CA ALA A 179 6.13 11.34 8.47
C ALA A 179 7.07 12.34 9.17
N ALA A 180 7.06 13.61 8.75
CA ALA A 180 7.85 14.67 9.36
C ALA A 180 7.46 14.89 10.84
N LEU A 181 6.16 14.88 11.15
CA LEU A 181 5.65 14.99 12.52
C LEU A 181 6.12 13.81 13.39
N VAL A 182 6.00 12.57 12.89
CA VAL A 182 6.47 11.37 13.60
C VAL A 182 7.97 11.48 13.92
N LEU A 183 8.77 11.95 12.95
CA LEU A 183 10.21 12.15 13.14
C LEU A 183 10.51 13.31 14.09
N ALA A 184 9.77 14.41 14.04
CA ALA A 184 9.93 15.55 14.93
C ALA A 184 9.66 15.16 16.39
N VAL A 185 8.55 14.46 16.64
CA VAL A 185 8.21 13.93 17.97
C VAL A 185 9.29 12.97 18.47
N ALA A 186 9.78 12.07 17.60
CA ALA A 186 10.85 11.14 17.96
C ALA A 186 12.18 11.83 18.33
N ARG A 187 12.48 13.00 17.73
CA ARG A 187 13.65 13.82 18.09
C ARG A 187 13.47 14.53 19.43
N LEU A 188 12.27 15.04 19.69
CA LEU A 188 11.95 15.74 20.95
C LEU A 188 12.04 14.79 22.15
N SER A 189 11.47 13.59 22.04
CA SER A 189 11.51 12.58 23.11
C SER A 189 12.91 12.04 23.44
N ARG A 190 13.92 12.33 22.60
CA ARG A 190 15.32 11.94 22.81
C ARG A 190 16.17 13.02 23.43
N ARG A 191 15.70 14.28 23.52
CA ARG A 191 16.47 15.32 24.22
C ARG A 191 16.59 14.89 25.68
N PRO A 192 17.81 14.77 26.24
CA PRO A 192 17.96 14.47 27.65
C PRO A 192 17.16 15.52 28.44
N ARG A 193 16.30 15.08 29.36
CA ARG A 193 15.76 15.97 30.38
C ARG A 193 16.98 16.50 31.10
N VAL A 194 17.33 17.76 30.86
CA VAL A 194 18.19 18.50 31.78
C VAL A 194 17.38 18.55 33.07
N THR A 195 17.59 17.57 33.94
CA THR A 195 17.13 17.63 35.31
C THR A 195 17.71 18.90 35.86
N ALA A 196 16.84 19.86 36.17
CA ALA A 196 17.14 21.00 37.01
C ALA A 196 17.53 20.46 38.41
N ALA A 197 18.74 19.92 38.51
CA ALA A 197 19.45 19.73 39.76
C ALA A 197 20.25 21.02 39.98
N ALA A 198 19.53 22.12 40.18
CA ALA A 198 20.08 23.37 40.65
C ALA A 198 19.53 23.62 42.05
N GLY A 199 20.31 23.19 43.04
CA GLY A 199 20.50 23.87 44.31
C GLY A 199 19.28 24.14 45.19
N SER A 200 19.11 23.30 46.21
CA SER A 200 18.90 23.81 47.57
C SER A 200 19.86 23.08 48.51
N GLY A 201 21.14 23.40 48.36
CA GLY A 201 22.12 23.09 49.38
C GLY A 201 22.14 24.23 50.41
N ARG A 202 21.92 23.82 51.66
CA ARG A 202 22.11 24.54 52.92
C ARG A 202 21.00 25.48 53.37
#